data_AF-G5JN99-F1
#
_entry.id   AF-G5JN99-F1
#
_cell.length_a   1.000
_cell.length_b   1.000
_cell.length_c   1.000
_cell.angle_alpha   90.00
_cell.angle_beta   90.00
_cell.angle_gamma   90.00
#
_symmetry.space_group_name_H-M   'P 1'
#
loop_
_entity.id
_entity.type
_entity.pdbx_description
1 polymer ?
#
loop_
_entity_poly.entity_id
_entity_poly.type
_entity_poly.pdbx_seq_one_letter_code
_entity_poly.pdbx_strand_id
1 'polypeptide(L)'
;MHNKGKLVDSDGDGEPDSVSYPGGSTANYKVTIGFRSEFIIDSEGNFLNEIDSEGTTENGIVNGASFNYANENDNIHKQLDVDSVKPYDPEYHSKVAKQYISPNNIGGDILSRAKDAWEDYWENGNGENWDDSYWNDSGYYSKNGASAHDRVEEARDELRDMIKNQS
;
A
#
# COMPACT_ATOMS: atom_id res chain seq x y z
N MET A 1 10.77 1.04 -2.04
CA MET A 1 9.54 0.25 -1.81
C MET A 1 8.69 0.99 -0.80
N HIS A 2 7.47 1.30 -1.20
CA HIS A 2 6.48 2.05 -0.44
C HIS A 2 5.55 1.09 0.33
N ASN A 3 4.69 1.65 1.20
CA ASN A 3 3.77 0.93 2.07
C ASN A 3 4.46 0.14 3.21
N LYS A 4 5.37 0.78 3.95
CA LYS A 4 6.13 0.10 5.03
C LYS A 4 5.24 -0.10 6.26
N GLY A 5 5.30 -1.29 6.85
CA GLY A 5 4.61 -1.65 8.08
C GLY A 5 5.58 -2.11 9.17
N LYS A 6 5.13 -2.17 10.41
CA LYS A 6 5.87 -2.69 11.55
C LYS A 6 5.21 -3.99 12.02
N LEU A 7 6.03 -5.00 12.27
CA LEU A 7 5.57 -6.25 12.87
C LEU A 7 5.15 -6.00 14.32
N VAL A 8 3.97 -6.52 14.67
CA VAL A 8 3.41 -6.45 16.02
C VAL A 8 3.17 -7.88 16.50
N ASP A 9 3.63 -8.13 17.71
CA ASP A 9 3.35 -9.32 18.53
C ASP A 9 2.25 -8.90 19.51
N SER A 10 1.01 -9.27 19.20
CA SER A 10 -0.17 -8.81 19.94
C SER A 10 -0.41 -9.58 21.22
N ASP A 11 0.07 -10.83 21.30
CA ASP A 11 -0.13 -11.77 22.39
C ASP A 11 1.11 -11.94 23.31
N GLY A 12 2.25 -11.39 22.90
CA GLY A 12 3.48 -11.29 23.68
C GLY A 12 4.27 -12.60 23.75
N ASP A 13 4.05 -13.52 22.80
CA ASP A 13 4.68 -14.84 22.78
C ASP A 13 6.07 -14.84 22.11
N GLY A 14 6.47 -13.70 21.54
CA GLY A 14 7.72 -13.50 20.83
C GLY A 14 7.62 -13.67 19.31
N GLU A 15 6.46 -14.05 18.79
CA GLU A 15 6.19 -14.22 17.36
C GLU A 15 5.23 -13.13 16.86
N PRO A 16 5.59 -12.34 15.83
CA PRO A 16 4.68 -11.32 15.34
C PRO A 16 3.49 -11.92 14.59
N ASP A 17 2.29 -11.49 14.94
CA ASP A 17 1.02 -12.00 14.43
C ASP A 17 0.26 -11.02 13.54
N SER A 18 0.70 -9.76 13.50
CA SER A 18 0.06 -8.68 12.75
C SER A 18 1.03 -7.60 12.26
N VAL A 19 0.53 -6.70 11.41
CA VAL A 19 1.27 -5.56 10.86
C VAL A 19 0.55 -4.27 11.25
N SER A 20 1.27 -3.35 11.88
CA SER A 20 0.81 -1.99 12.15
C SER A 20 1.47 -1.01 11.19
N TYR A 21 0.68 -0.13 10.58
CA TYR A 21 1.22 0.97 9.79
C TYR A 21 1.59 2.18 10.67
N PRO A 22 2.52 3.04 10.23
CA PRO A 22 2.91 4.21 11.00
C PRO A 22 1.72 5.14 11.28
N GLY A 23 1.77 5.87 12.40
CA GLY A 23 0.70 6.80 12.78
C GLY A 23 -0.64 6.13 13.13
N GLY A 24 -0.69 4.81 13.30
CA GLY A 24 -1.93 4.08 13.64
C GLY A 24 -2.86 3.85 12.44
N SER A 25 -2.36 4.04 11.21
CA SER A 25 -3.13 3.72 10.01
C SER A 25 -3.49 2.23 9.97
N THR A 26 -4.72 1.93 9.54
CA THR A 26 -5.20 0.55 9.38
C THR A 26 -4.79 -0.05 8.05
N ALA A 27 -4.55 0.78 7.03
CA ALA A 27 -4.08 0.39 5.71
C ALA A 27 -3.48 1.59 4.96
N ASN A 28 -2.51 1.33 4.08
CA ASN A 28 -2.14 2.29 3.04
C ASN A 28 -2.30 1.67 1.67
N TYR A 29 -2.79 2.46 0.73
CA TYR A 29 -3.04 2.04 -0.65
C TYR A 29 -2.02 2.66 -1.58
N LYS A 30 -1.38 1.82 -2.39
CA LYS A 30 -0.51 2.26 -3.47
C LYS A 30 -1.32 2.44 -4.75
N VAL A 31 -1.34 3.67 -5.26
CA VAL A 31 -2.03 4.04 -6.49
C VAL A 31 -0.99 4.40 -7.54
N THR A 32 -0.97 3.67 -8.66
CA THR A 32 -0.07 3.93 -9.79
C THR A 32 -0.85 4.38 -11.01
N ILE A 33 -0.52 5.56 -11.56
CA ILE A 33 -1.17 6.15 -12.73
C ILE A 33 -0.17 6.18 -13.89
N GLY A 34 -0.50 5.47 -14.98
CA GLY A 34 0.24 5.52 -16.25
C GLY A 34 1.73 5.16 -16.13
N PHE A 35 2.09 4.35 -15.12
CA PHE A 35 3.46 3.99 -14.74
C PHE A 35 4.37 5.16 -14.31
N ARG A 36 3.88 6.41 -14.33
CA ARG A 36 4.71 7.62 -14.14
C ARG A 36 4.50 8.28 -12.79
N SER A 37 3.33 8.09 -12.19
CA SER A 37 2.99 8.70 -10.91
C SER A 37 2.53 7.62 -9.96
N GLU A 38 3.16 7.59 -8.79
CA GLU A 38 2.82 6.69 -7.71
C GLU A 38 2.50 7.51 -6.46
N PHE A 39 1.38 7.19 -5.83
CA PHE A 39 0.96 7.84 -4.61
C PHE A 39 0.64 6.77 -3.59
N ILE A 40 0.90 7.11 -2.33
CA ILE A 40 0.39 6.36 -1.21
C ILE A 40 -0.69 7.21 -0.56
N ILE A 41 -1.85 6.61 -0.33
CA ILE A 41 -2.96 7.21 0.41
C ILE A 41 -3.29 6.36 1.63
N ASP A 42 -3.72 6.98 2.71
CA ASP A 42 -4.20 6.26 3.89
C ASP A 42 -5.65 5.76 3.72
N SER A 43 -6.18 5.10 4.76
CA SER A 43 -7.55 4.59 4.81
C SER A 43 -8.64 5.67 4.69
N GLU A 44 -8.29 6.94 4.93
CA GLU A 44 -9.20 8.09 4.85
C GLU A 44 -9.06 8.85 3.52
N GLY A 45 -8.09 8.47 2.69
CA GLY A 45 -7.83 9.08 1.37
C GLY A 45 -6.83 10.24 1.40
N ASN A 46 -6.15 10.48 2.53
CA ASN A 46 -5.13 11.53 2.61
C ASN A 46 -3.83 11.08 1.95
N PHE A 47 -3.14 11.99 1.25
CA PHE A 47 -1.85 11.69 0.66
C PHE A 47 -0.78 11.52 1.75
N LEU A 48 -0.03 10.43 1.67
CA LEU A 48 1.07 10.16 2.58
C LEU A 48 2.37 10.75 2.02
N ASN A 49 2.39 12.07 1.86
CA ASN A 49 3.56 12.81 1.42
C ASN A 49 4.30 13.43 2.61
N GLU A 50 5.62 13.38 2.57
CA GLU A 50 6.48 13.97 3.61
C GLU A 50 6.36 15.50 3.69
N ILE A 51 6.18 16.14 2.53
CA ILE A 51 6.10 17.60 2.39
C ILE A 51 4.67 18.10 2.19
N ASP A 52 3.66 17.32 2.62
CA ASP A 52 2.27 17.72 2.50
C ASP A 52 2.00 19.04 3.25
N SER A 53 1.44 20.03 2.53
CA SER A 53 1.05 21.31 3.08
C SER A 53 -0.13 21.22 4.06
N GLU A 54 -0.96 20.18 3.94
CA GLU A 54 -2.11 19.95 4.82
C GLU A 54 -1.69 19.33 6.17
N GLY A 55 -0.48 18.78 6.25
CA GLY A 55 0.15 18.34 7.48
C GLY A 55 1.06 17.14 7.28
N THR A 56 2.26 17.20 7.85
CA THR A 56 3.18 16.05 7.86
C THR A 56 2.75 15.04 8.93
N THR A 57 2.49 13.80 8.53
CA THR A 57 2.23 12.67 9.44
C THR A 57 3.43 11.73 9.50
N GLU A 58 3.58 10.96 10.59
CA GLU A 58 4.61 9.90 10.66
C GLU A 58 4.47 8.93 9.47
N ASN A 59 3.24 8.64 9.07
CA ASN A 59 2.91 7.79 7.94
C ASN A 59 3.38 8.37 6.60
N GLY A 60 3.22 9.69 6.41
CA GLY A 60 3.76 10.42 5.27
C GLY A 60 5.28 10.46 5.24
N ILE A 61 5.94 10.64 6.40
CA ILE A 61 7.41 10.58 6.50
C ILE A 61 7.91 9.18 6.13
N VAL A 62 7.32 8.11 6.69
CA VAL A 62 7.82 6.73 6.50
C VAL A 62 7.62 6.22 5.08
N ASN A 63 6.48 6.54 4.47
CA ASN A 63 6.14 6.07 3.12
C ASN A 63 6.69 6.97 2.02
N GLY A 64 6.69 8.28 2.26
CA GLY A 64 6.99 9.30 1.27
C GLY A 64 6.05 9.27 0.06
N ALA A 65 6.14 10.30 -0.77
CA ALA A 65 5.63 10.24 -2.14
C ALA A 65 6.82 10.02 -3.09
N SER A 66 6.63 9.23 -4.16
CA SER A 66 7.63 9.06 -5.20
C SER A 66 7.03 9.28 -6.58
N PHE A 67 7.80 9.94 -7.43
CA PHE A 67 7.51 9.98 -8.85
C PHE A 67 8.28 8.86 -9.51
N ASN A 68 7.62 8.12 -10.41
CA ASN A 68 8.30 7.12 -11.19
C ASN A 68 8.87 7.80 -12.44
N TYR A 69 10.19 7.77 -12.58
CA TYR A 69 10.88 8.43 -13.68
C TYR A 69 11.12 7.51 -14.87
N ALA A 70 10.71 6.24 -14.79
CA ALA A 70 10.82 5.26 -15.87
C ALA A 70 9.47 5.00 -16.57
N ASN A 71 9.52 4.33 -17.72
CA ASN A 71 8.35 3.95 -18.50
C ASN A 71 7.96 2.47 -18.32
N GLU A 72 8.81 1.68 -17.67
CA GLU A 72 8.63 0.26 -17.45
C GLU A 72 9.45 -0.22 -16.24
N ASN A 73 9.16 -1.42 -15.74
CA ASN A 73 9.80 -1.98 -14.55
C ASN A 73 11.14 -2.65 -14.92
N ASP A 74 12.15 -1.82 -15.18
CA ASP A 74 13.48 -2.26 -15.61
C ASP A 74 14.61 -1.78 -14.67
N ASN A 75 15.86 -1.98 -15.10
CA ASN A 75 17.01 -1.51 -14.33
C ASN A 75 17.08 0.02 -14.26
N ILE A 76 16.56 0.72 -15.27
CA ILE A 76 16.53 2.19 -15.31
C ILE A 76 15.56 2.71 -14.25
N HIS A 77 14.40 2.07 -14.08
CA HIS A 77 13.46 2.36 -12.99
C HIS A 77 14.15 2.34 -11.63
N LYS A 78 14.89 1.27 -11.31
CA LYS A 78 15.63 1.20 -10.05
C LYS A 78 16.70 2.29 -9.94
N GLN A 79 17.45 2.54 -11.00
CA GLN A 79 18.51 3.54 -10.99
C GLN A 79 17.97 4.94 -10.72
N LEU A 80 16.89 5.31 -11.40
CA LEU A 80 16.28 6.64 -11.29
C LEU A 80 15.51 6.80 -9.98
N ASP A 81 14.69 5.82 -9.60
CA ASP A 81 13.75 5.98 -8.48
C ASP A 81 14.37 5.62 -7.13
N VAL A 82 15.40 4.77 -7.10
CA VAL A 82 16.00 4.26 -5.85
C VAL A 82 17.44 4.73 -5.70
N ASP A 83 18.31 4.40 -6.66
CA ASP A 83 19.75 4.56 -6.47
C ASP A 83 20.18 6.04 -6.54
N SER A 84 19.52 6.85 -7.37
CA SER A 84 19.84 8.28 -7.52
C SER A 84 19.40 9.13 -6.32
N VAL A 85 18.30 8.76 -5.67
CA VAL A 85 17.70 9.52 -4.56
C VAL A 85 18.38 9.19 -3.24
N LYS A 86 18.77 7.93 -3.04
CA LYS A 86 19.33 7.43 -1.76
C LYS A 86 20.50 8.26 -1.17
N PRO A 87 21.47 8.77 -1.95
CA PRO A 87 22.54 9.60 -1.40
C PRO A 87 22.08 10.95 -0.82
N TYR A 88 20.92 11.42 -1.25
CA TYR A 88 20.34 12.71 -0.87
C TYR A 88 19.17 12.57 0.13
N ASP A 89 18.83 11.33 0.49
CA ASP A 89 17.79 11.03 1.47
C ASP A 89 18.18 11.58 2.85
N PRO A 90 17.37 12.44 3.49
CA PRO A 90 17.70 13.02 4.78
C PRO A 90 17.93 11.94 5.85
N GLU A 91 18.92 12.15 6.73
CA GLU A 91 19.24 11.17 7.77
C GLU A 91 18.04 10.84 8.67
N TYR A 92 17.20 11.82 8.98
CA TYR A 92 16.05 11.62 9.87
C TYR A 92 15.04 10.65 9.24
N HIS A 93 14.79 10.74 7.93
CA HIS A 93 13.87 9.84 7.24
C HIS A 93 14.36 8.40 7.37
N SER A 94 15.65 8.14 7.12
CA SER A 94 16.23 6.81 7.32
C SER A 94 16.15 6.32 8.78
N LYS A 95 16.26 7.21 9.77
CA LYS A 95 16.16 6.86 11.20
C LYS A 95 14.73 6.46 11.57
N VAL A 96 13.73 7.18 11.08
CA VAL A 96 12.30 6.89 11.32
C VAL A 96 11.85 5.66 10.53
N ALA A 97 12.32 5.48 9.30
CA ALA A 97 11.92 4.36 8.44
C ALA A 97 12.51 3.01 8.88
N LYS A 98 13.65 2.96 9.59
CA LYS A 98 14.34 1.71 9.99
C LYS A 98 13.51 0.77 10.86
N GLN A 99 12.53 1.29 11.59
CA GLN A 99 11.60 0.50 12.42
C GLN A 99 10.44 -0.11 11.61
N TYR A 100 10.34 0.22 10.32
CA TYR A 100 9.32 -0.27 9.42
C TYR A 100 9.98 -1.08 8.29
N ILE A 101 9.31 -2.14 7.87
CA ILE A 101 9.75 -3.05 6.84
C ILE A 101 8.83 -2.95 5.62
N SER A 102 9.43 -3.04 4.44
CA SER A 102 8.66 -3.10 3.18
C SER A 102 7.83 -4.38 3.15
N PRO A 103 6.63 -4.37 2.52
CA PRO A 103 5.77 -5.55 2.46
C PRO A 103 6.51 -6.77 1.94
N ASN A 104 7.32 -6.64 0.90
CA ASN A 104 8.10 -7.74 0.33
C ASN A 104 9.15 -8.36 1.27
N ASN A 105 9.43 -7.72 2.41
CA ASN A 105 10.40 -8.16 3.42
C ASN A 105 9.74 -8.56 4.75
N ILE A 106 8.41 -8.45 4.86
CA ILE A 106 7.65 -9.06 5.95
C ILE A 106 7.75 -10.58 5.74
N GLY A 107 8.03 -11.34 6.82
CA GLY A 107 8.30 -12.78 6.71
C GLY A 107 7.19 -13.53 5.98
N GLY A 108 7.56 -14.56 5.21
CA GLY A 108 6.63 -15.31 4.36
C GLY A 108 5.38 -15.81 5.07
N ASP A 109 5.48 -16.18 6.37
CA ASP A 109 4.37 -16.70 7.18
C ASP A 109 3.47 -15.60 7.79
N ILE A 110 4.01 -14.40 8.00
CA ILE A 110 3.25 -13.24 8.53
C ILE A 110 2.59 -12.50 7.38
N LEU A 111 3.34 -12.35 6.28
CA LEU A 111 2.74 -12.02 5.01
C LEU A 111 1.76 -13.08 4.65
N SER A 112 2.00 -14.40 4.71
CA SER A 112 1.00 -15.40 4.33
C SER A 112 -0.26 -15.19 5.16
N ARG A 113 -0.23 -14.98 6.47
CA ARG A 113 -1.47 -14.64 7.19
C ARG A 113 -2.19 -13.36 6.69
N ALA A 114 -1.48 -12.43 6.06
CA ALA A 114 -2.02 -11.23 5.40
C ALA A 114 -2.16 -11.33 3.86
N LYS A 115 -1.51 -12.30 3.20
CA LYS A 115 -1.38 -12.63 1.78
C LYS A 115 -2.27 -13.81 1.46
N ASP A 116 -2.65 -14.65 2.40
CA ASP A 116 -3.71 -15.63 2.32
C ASP A 116 -5.05 -14.86 2.15
N ALA A 117 -5.07 -13.55 2.45
CA ALA A 117 -6.14 -12.65 2.03
C ALA A 117 -6.01 -12.10 0.58
N TRP A 118 -4.83 -12.19 -0.06
CA TRP A 118 -4.50 -11.51 -1.34
C TRP A 118 -4.04 -12.44 -2.50
N GLU A 119 -3.27 -13.51 -2.23
CA GLU A 119 -2.67 -14.48 -3.16
C GLU A 119 -3.36 -15.86 -3.18
N ASP A 120 -4.18 -16.20 -2.17
CA ASP A 120 -5.08 -17.38 -2.20
C ASP A 120 -6.13 -17.32 -3.34
N TYR A 121 -6.14 -16.18 -4.01
CA TYR A 121 -7.02 -15.77 -5.06
C TYR A 121 -6.70 -16.32 -6.46
N TRP A 122 -5.42 -16.55 -6.79
CA TRP A 122 -5.03 -16.72 -8.20
C TRP A 122 -4.74 -18.16 -8.62
N GLU A 123 -4.20 -19.01 -7.75
CA GLU A 123 -3.68 -20.32 -8.21
C GLU A 123 -4.47 -21.55 -7.76
N ASN A 124 -5.18 -21.55 -6.62
CA ASN A 124 -5.95 -22.72 -6.15
C ASN A 124 -7.11 -22.43 -5.17
N GLY A 125 -7.78 -21.26 -5.24
CA GLY A 125 -9.10 -21.02 -4.61
C GLY A 125 -9.31 -21.65 -3.22
N ASN A 126 -8.39 -21.42 -2.29
CA ASN A 126 -8.46 -21.95 -0.94
C ASN A 126 -8.46 -20.86 0.14
N GLY A 127 -8.84 -19.63 -0.22
CA GLY A 127 -9.41 -18.72 0.77
C GLY A 127 -10.63 -19.42 1.36
N GLU A 128 -10.60 -19.75 2.65
CA GLU A 128 -11.40 -20.85 3.23
C GLU A 128 -12.93 -20.73 3.04
N ASN A 129 -13.46 -19.59 2.58
CA ASN A 129 -14.86 -19.41 2.19
C ASN A 129 -15.04 -18.37 1.06
N TRP A 130 -15.89 -18.68 0.07
CA TRP A 130 -16.32 -17.75 -0.98
C TRP A 130 -16.96 -16.46 -0.42
N ASP A 131 -17.51 -16.51 0.79
CA ASP A 131 -18.12 -15.33 1.43
C ASP A 131 -17.10 -14.23 1.76
N ASP A 132 -15.80 -14.55 1.91
CA ASP A 132 -14.75 -13.56 2.24
C ASP A 132 -14.05 -12.99 0.99
N SER A 133 -14.53 -13.35 -0.19
CA SER A 133 -13.94 -13.04 -1.49
C SER A 133 -14.08 -11.54 -1.86
N TYR A 134 -12.97 -10.93 -2.29
CA TYR A 134 -12.89 -9.56 -2.86
C TYR A 134 -13.82 -9.34 -4.08
N TRP A 135 -14.12 -10.40 -4.84
CA TRP A 135 -15.02 -10.38 -6.00
C TRP A 135 -16.44 -10.84 -5.68
N ASN A 136 -16.73 -11.31 -4.47
CA ASN A 136 -18.07 -11.73 -4.13
C ASN A 136 -18.95 -10.50 -3.86
N ASP A 137 -19.91 -10.29 -4.73
CA ASP A 137 -20.90 -9.20 -4.67
C ASP A 137 -21.94 -9.35 -3.55
N SER A 138 -21.96 -10.52 -2.91
CA SER A 138 -22.85 -10.91 -1.83
C SER A 138 -22.10 -11.36 -0.56
N GLY A 139 -20.76 -11.24 -0.56
CA GLY A 139 -19.89 -11.66 0.53
C GLY A 139 -19.83 -10.69 1.71
N TYR A 140 -19.08 -11.03 2.75
CA TYR A 140 -18.90 -10.23 3.96
C TYR A 140 -18.38 -8.82 3.67
N TYR A 141 -17.50 -8.69 2.67
CA TYR A 141 -16.95 -7.41 2.22
C TYR A 141 -17.77 -6.74 1.09
N SER A 142 -18.91 -7.31 0.70
CA SER A 142 -19.81 -6.67 -0.25
C SER A 142 -20.51 -5.47 0.37
N LYS A 143 -20.86 -4.49 -0.46
CA LYS A 143 -21.65 -3.35 -0.02
C LYS A 143 -22.67 -3.02 -1.10
N ASN A 144 -23.95 -2.97 -0.72
CA ASN A 144 -25.07 -2.72 -1.62
C ASN A 144 -25.14 -3.66 -2.84
N GLY A 145 -24.73 -4.92 -2.68
CA GLY A 145 -24.71 -5.89 -3.79
C GLY A 145 -23.58 -5.67 -4.80
N ALA A 146 -22.55 -4.91 -4.43
CA ALA A 146 -21.33 -4.76 -5.21
C ALA A 146 -20.14 -5.34 -4.44
N SER A 147 -19.28 -6.06 -5.15
CA SER A 147 -18.06 -6.64 -4.59
C SER A 147 -17.08 -5.54 -4.16
N ALA A 148 -16.08 -5.89 -3.35
CA ALA A 148 -15.03 -4.93 -3.01
C ALA A 148 -14.23 -4.52 -4.27
N HIS A 149 -14.03 -5.45 -5.21
CA HIS A 149 -13.44 -5.18 -6.53
C HIS A 149 -14.20 -4.12 -7.31
N ASP A 150 -15.51 -4.32 -7.52
CA ASP A 150 -16.28 -3.46 -8.42
C ASP A 150 -16.33 -2.03 -7.89
N ARG A 151 -16.38 -1.87 -6.56
CA ARG A 151 -16.32 -0.56 -5.89
C ARG A 151 -14.96 0.12 -6.06
N VAL A 152 -13.85 -0.63 -6.07
CA VAL A 152 -12.51 -0.08 -6.34
C VAL A 152 -12.39 0.36 -7.80
N GLU A 153 -12.90 -0.44 -8.73
CA GLU A 153 -12.91 -0.09 -10.16
C GLU A 153 -13.77 1.15 -10.44
N GLU A 154 -14.94 1.25 -9.83
CA GLU A 154 -15.82 2.43 -9.91
C GLU A 154 -15.10 3.67 -9.38
N ALA A 155 -14.53 3.62 -8.17
CA ALA A 155 -13.78 4.73 -7.61
C ALA A 155 -12.57 5.14 -8.46
N ARG A 156 -11.89 4.16 -9.07
CA ARG A 156 -10.78 4.41 -10.01
C ARG A 156 -11.26 5.13 -11.26
N ASP A 157 -12.41 4.76 -11.80
CA ASP A 157 -12.96 5.38 -13.00
C ASP A 157 -13.52 6.78 -12.72
N GLU A 158 -14.17 6.99 -11.57
CA GLU A 158 -14.53 8.33 -11.08
C GLU A 158 -13.31 9.25 -10.96
N LEU A 159 -12.22 8.75 -10.36
CA LEU A 159 -10.97 9.49 -10.25
C LEU A 159 -10.41 9.85 -11.64
N ARG A 160 -10.43 8.90 -12.58
CA ARG A 160 -9.98 9.16 -13.96
C ARG A 160 -10.82 10.23 -14.64
N ASP A 161 -12.12 10.24 -14.43
CA ASP A 161 -13.01 11.22 -15.04
C ASP A 161 -12.89 12.58 -14.38
N MET A 162 -12.65 12.65 -13.07
CA MET A 162 -12.26 13.89 -12.38
C MET A 162 -11.00 14.50 -12.99
N ILE A 163 -9.97 13.68 -13.26
CA ILE A 163 -8.72 14.14 -13.88
C ILE A 163 -8.96 14.69 -15.29
N LYS A 164 -9.77 14.01 -16.12
CA LYS A 164 -10.08 14.46 -17.49
C LYS A 164 -10.93 15.73 -17.53
N ASN A 165 -11.84 15.91 -16.57
CA ASN A 165 -12.74 17.06 -16.54
C ASN A 165 -12.09 18.33 -15.94
N GLN A 166 -10.86 18.22 -15.44
CA GLN A 166 -10.05 19.36 -14.98
C GLN A 166 -8.95 19.80 -15.97
N SER A 167 -8.81 19.12 -17.11
CA SER A 167 -7.89 19.48 -18.21
C SER A 167 -8.61 20.15 -19.36
#